data_AF-A0A956JXG4-F1
#
_entry.id   AF-A0A956JXG4-F1
#
_cell.length_a   1.000
_cell.length_b   1.000
_cell.length_c   1.000
_cell.angle_alpha   90.00
_cell.angle_beta   90.00
_cell.angle_gamma   90.00
#
_symmetry.space_group_name_H-M   'P 1'
#
loop_
_entity.id
_entity.type
_entity.pdbx_description
1 polymer ?
#
loop_
_entity_poly.entity_id
_entity_poly.type
_entity_poly.pdbx_seq_one_letter_code
_entity_poly.pdbx_strand_id
1 'polypeptide(L)'
;MAALPDVDDAVRAFAATLATSWARLEAIARRTATGSYLADWAQANWEMIVEGVLPPGEDFLEVYGDGADCNGDSSRVYRPEARPTRAVLCVAATDTVDDLLGGAPFALGPGGLPLEELVTMKDGWYVREPPFDCALLDDAGRARVVSTRAIRFTLGPATRG
;
A
#
# COMPACT_ATOMS: atom_id res chain seq x y z
N MET A 1 27.09 10.48 -1.38
CA MET A 1 25.62 10.45 -1.24
C MET A 1 25.21 9.00 -1.10
N ALA A 2 24.37 8.66 -0.12
CA ALA A 2 23.75 7.33 -0.08
C ALA A 2 22.83 7.19 -1.31
N ALA A 3 22.74 5.99 -1.88
CA ALA A 3 21.74 5.71 -2.90
C ALA A 3 20.34 5.91 -2.30
N LEU A 4 19.39 6.43 -3.07
CA LEU A 4 18.00 6.45 -2.65
C LEU A 4 17.55 5.00 -2.44
N PRO A 5 16.73 4.72 -1.40
CA PRO A 5 16.13 3.40 -1.22
C PRO A 5 15.31 3.03 -2.46
N ASP A 6 15.30 1.75 -2.83
CA ASP A 6 14.40 1.29 -3.88
C ASP A 6 12.94 1.23 -3.35
N VAL A 7 11.98 0.98 -4.24
CA VAL A 7 10.56 0.93 -3.85
C VAL A 7 10.26 -0.20 -2.86
N ASP A 8 11.00 -1.32 -2.89
CA ASP A 8 10.81 -2.43 -1.95
C ASP A 8 11.23 -2.01 -0.55
N ASP A 9 12.39 -1.37 -0.43
CA ASP A 9 12.85 -0.79 0.84
C ASP A 9 11.88 0.27 1.36
N ALA A 10 11.34 1.13 0.49
CA ALA A 10 10.42 2.19 0.87
C ALA A 10 9.07 1.66 1.36
N VAL A 11 8.47 0.68 0.65
CA VAL A 11 7.22 0.03 1.09
C VAL A 11 7.42 -0.69 2.41
N ARG A 12 8.56 -1.36 2.61
CA ARG A 12 8.89 -2.03 3.89
C ARG A 12 9.10 -1.03 5.02
N ALA A 13 9.73 0.12 4.77
CA ALA A 13 9.85 1.21 5.74
C ALA A 13 8.48 1.78 6.10
N PHE A 14 7.59 1.94 5.13
CA PHE A 14 6.21 2.36 5.35
C PHE A 14 5.42 1.34 6.19
N ALA A 15 5.53 0.04 5.89
CA ALA A 15 4.94 -1.04 6.69
C ALA A 15 5.40 -1.00 8.15
N ALA A 16 6.70 -0.82 8.39
CA ALA A 16 7.25 -0.68 9.73
C ALA A 16 6.75 0.59 10.43
N THR A 17 6.58 1.68 9.70
CA THR A 17 6.02 2.93 10.21
C THR A 17 4.57 2.74 10.65
N LEU A 18 3.75 2.08 9.82
CA LEU A 18 2.38 1.68 10.20
C LEU A 18 2.39 0.83 11.47
N ALA A 19 3.13 -0.28 11.48
CA ALA A 19 3.16 -1.22 12.59
C ALA A 19 3.56 -0.58 13.93
N THR A 20 4.48 0.39 13.90
CA THR A 20 4.98 1.06 15.12
C THR A 20 4.11 2.23 15.58
N SER A 21 3.40 2.89 14.67
CA SER A 21 2.60 4.09 14.98
C SER A 21 1.11 3.77 15.24
N TRP A 22 0.58 2.69 14.66
CA TRP A 22 -0.87 2.48 14.51
C TRP A 22 -1.65 2.58 15.82
N ALA A 23 -1.22 1.87 16.87
CA ALA A 23 -1.93 1.87 18.14
C ALA A 23 -2.06 3.29 18.76
N ARG A 24 -1.05 4.14 18.56
CA ARG A 24 -1.09 5.54 19.00
C ARG A 24 -2.01 6.37 18.11
N LEU A 25 -1.94 6.17 16.80
CA LEU A 25 -2.81 6.84 15.83
C LEU A 25 -4.28 6.49 16.07
N GLU A 26 -4.62 5.22 16.32
CA GLU A 26 -5.98 4.81 16.67
C GLU A 26 -6.49 5.49 17.94
N ALA A 27 -5.62 5.62 18.96
CA ALA A 27 -5.97 6.33 20.19
C ALA A 27 -6.26 7.82 19.95
N ILE A 28 -5.55 8.44 18.99
CA ILE A 28 -5.81 9.81 18.56
C ILE A 28 -7.08 9.88 17.71
N ALA A 29 -7.26 8.97 16.76
CA ALA A 29 -8.42 8.88 15.87
C ALA A 29 -9.73 8.72 16.64
N ARG A 30 -9.73 7.96 17.75
CA ARG A 30 -10.89 7.85 18.65
C ARG A 30 -11.32 9.18 19.26
N ARG A 31 -10.47 10.21 19.22
CA ARG A 31 -10.76 11.57 19.72
C ARG A 31 -11.12 12.54 18.59
N THR A 32 -10.97 12.14 17.33
CA THR A 32 -11.33 12.97 16.18
C THR A 32 -12.78 12.68 15.77
N ALA A 33 -13.46 13.68 15.21
CA ALA A 33 -14.83 13.50 14.70
C ALA A 33 -14.87 12.85 13.30
N THR A 34 -13.72 12.74 12.62
CA THR A 34 -13.62 12.25 11.25
C THR A 34 -13.22 10.77 11.24
N GLY A 35 -13.93 9.96 10.48
CA GLY A 35 -13.60 8.55 10.24
C GLY A 35 -12.38 8.35 9.32
N SER A 36 -11.92 9.42 8.66
CA SER A 36 -10.83 9.41 7.68
C SER A 36 -9.43 9.53 8.29
N TYR A 37 -9.30 9.89 9.58
CA TYR A 37 -8.01 10.30 10.15
C TYR A 37 -6.86 9.30 9.90
N LEU A 38 -7.13 8.00 10.03
CA LEU A 38 -6.11 6.97 9.79
C LEU A 38 -5.78 6.83 8.31
N ALA A 39 -6.77 6.94 7.43
CA ALA A 39 -6.60 6.87 5.98
C ALA A 39 -5.83 8.10 5.47
N ASP A 40 -6.19 9.31 5.94
CA ASP A 40 -5.48 10.56 5.64
C ASP A 40 -4.01 10.47 6.06
N TRP A 41 -3.75 9.96 7.27
CA TRP A 41 -2.39 9.78 7.77
C TRP A 41 -1.61 8.75 6.94
N ALA A 42 -2.23 7.61 6.64
CA ALA A 42 -1.58 6.55 5.85
C ALA A 42 -1.26 7.04 4.44
N GLN A 43 -2.19 7.70 3.76
CA GLN A 43 -1.99 8.27 2.43
C GLN A 43 -0.90 9.35 2.44
N ALA A 44 -0.91 10.28 3.39
CA ALA A 44 0.14 11.30 3.48
C ALA A 44 1.52 10.67 3.64
N ASN A 45 1.63 9.64 4.48
CA ASN A 45 2.90 8.95 4.72
C ASN A 45 3.31 8.04 3.56
N TRP A 46 2.35 7.47 2.83
CA TRP A 46 2.60 6.75 1.58
C TRP A 46 3.26 7.65 0.55
N GLU A 47 2.71 8.85 0.34
CA GLU A 47 3.27 9.85 -0.58
C GLU A 47 4.66 10.32 -0.11
N MET A 48 4.86 10.54 1.18
CA MET A 48 6.16 10.99 1.69
C MET A 48 7.26 9.92 1.66
N ILE A 49 6.91 8.66 1.98
CA ILE A 49 7.89 7.58 2.16
C ILE A 49 8.10 6.79 0.88
N VAL A 50 7.00 6.38 0.23
CA VAL A 50 7.04 5.46 -0.91
C VAL A 50 7.10 6.20 -2.22
N GLU A 51 6.23 7.20 -2.44
CA GLU A 51 6.34 8.03 -3.65
C GLU A 51 7.61 8.89 -3.64
N GLY A 52 8.12 9.25 -2.46
CA GLY A 52 9.35 10.04 -2.32
C GLY A 52 10.63 9.43 -2.92
N VAL A 53 10.62 8.14 -3.31
CA VAL A 53 11.74 7.53 -4.05
C VAL A 53 11.67 7.74 -5.56
N LEU A 54 10.55 8.25 -6.06
CA LEU A 54 10.34 8.54 -7.48
C LEU A 54 10.96 9.89 -7.90
N PRO A 55 11.26 10.08 -9.19
CA PRO A 55 11.66 11.39 -9.71
C PRO A 55 10.59 12.46 -9.40
N PRO A 56 10.97 13.55 -8.72
CA PRO A 56 10.01 14.52 -8.23
C PRO A 56 9.32 15.27 -9.39
N GLY A 57 7.99 15.32 -9.36
CA GLY A 57 7.19 16.10 -10.31
C GLY A 57 6.96 15.45 -11.68
N GLU A 58 7.47 14.24 -11.89
CA GLU A 58 7.26 13.46 -13.11
C GLU A 58 6.34 12.28 -12.87
N ASP A 59 6.58 11.55 -11.78
CA ASP A 59 5.84 10.34 -11.44
C ASP A 59 5.06 10.47 -10.14
N PHE A 60 3.84 9.92 -10.17
CA PHE A 60 2.93 9.89 -9.02
C PHE A 60 2.38 8.47 -8.84
N LEU A 61 2.41 7.97 -7.61
CA LEU A 61 1.86 6.67 -7.27
C LEU A 61 0.33 6.70 -7.20
N GLU A 62 -0.28 5.56 -7.45
CA GLU A 62 -1.65 5.31 -7.01
C GLU A 62 -1.81 5.55 -5.51
N VAL A 63 -3.05 5.89 -5.14
CA VAL A 63 -3.44 6.07 -3.75
C VAL A 63 -3.36 4.75 -2.99
N TYR A 64 -2.98 4.85 -1.72
CA TYR A 64 -2.87 3.71 -0.82
C TYR A 64 -4.22 3.45 -0.14
N GLY A 65 -4.72 2.22 -0.25
CA GLY A 65 -6.04 1.85 0.24
C GLY A 65 -7.12 2.73 -0.38
N ASP A 66 -7.92 3.38 0.46
CA ASP A 66 -8.97 4.31 0.02
C ASP A 66 -8.43 5.73 -0.27
N GLY A 67 -7.15 5.98 0.00
CA GLY A 67 -6.53 7.29 0.01
C GLY A 67 -7.09 8.22 1.09
N ALA A 68 -6.82 9.52 0.95
CA ALA A 68 -7.26 10.54 1.90
C ALA A 68 -8.68 11.04 1.56
N ASP A 69 -9.39 11.50 2.59
CA ASP A 69 -10.64 12.27 2.51
C ASP A 69 -10.46 13.64 3.20
N CYS A 70 -9.33 14.28 2.88
CA CYS A 70 -9.01 15.63 3.36
C CYS A 70 -9.04 16.68 2.25
N ASN A 71 -9.11 16.23 0.99
CA ASN A 71 -9.14 17.08 -0.21
C ASN A 71 -10.35 16.68 -1.06
N GLY A 72 -11.37 17.53 -1.16
CA GLY A 72 -12.66 17.16 -1.75
C GLY A 72 -12.62 16.68 -3.21
N ASP A 73 -11.59 17.09 -3.97
CA ASP A 73 -11.44 16.73 -5.38
C ASP A 73 -10.43 15.57 -5.61
N SER A 74 -9.77 15.07 -4.56
CA SER A 74 -8.68 14.10 -4.71
C SER A 74 -8.38 13.32 -3.44
N SER A 75 -8.15 12.02 -3.59
CA SER A 75 -7.67 11.18 -2.50
C SER A 75 -6.17 11.31 -2.23
N ARG A 76 -5.46 12.21 -2.94
CA ARG A 76 -4.07 12.56 -2.66
C ARG A 76 -3.98 13.69 -1.65
N VAL A 77 -2.90 13.72 -0.87
CA VAL A 77 -2.62 14.81 0.08
C VAL A 77 -1.71 15.86 -0.55
N TYR A 78 -0.59 15.42 -1.13
CA TYR A 78 0.35 16.22 -1.89
C TYR A 78 -0.01 16.22 -3.37
N ARG A 79 -0.06 17.42 -3.96
CA ARG A 79 -0.44 17.64 -5.36
C ARG A 79 -1.81 16.97 -5.67
N PRO A 80 -2.90 17.42 -5.03
CA PRO A 80 -4.23 16.85 -5.24
C PRO A 80 -4.65 16.82 -6.73
N GLU A 81 -4.13 17.73 -7.55
CA GLU A 81 -4.35 17.81 -8.98
C GLU A 81 -3.63 16.74 -9.81
N ALA A 82 -2.63 16.06 -9.25
CA ALA A 82 -1.81 15.10 -9.97
C ALA A 82 -2.56 13.79 -10.20
N ARG A 83 -2.35 13.21 -11.39
CA ARG A 83 -2.88 11.88 -11.75
C ARG A 83 -1.80 10.82 -11.54
N PRO A 84 -2.16 9.61 -11.07
CA PRO A 84 -1.20 8.53 -10.92
C PRO A 84 -0.62 8.13 -12.28
N THR A 85 0.69 7.98 -12.35
CA THR A 85 1.43 7.46 -13.50
C THR A 85 2.06 6.10 -13.20
N ARG A 86 2.22 5.77 -11.92
CA ARG A 86 2.89 4.56 -11.44
C ARG A 86 2.03 3.82 -10.41
N ALA A 87 2.19 2.51 -10.34
CA ALA A 87 1.64 1.65 -9.30
C ALA A 87 2.76 0.84 -8.65
N VAL A 88 2.57 0.49 -7.38
CA VAL A 88 3.40 -0.51 -6.72
C VAL A 88 2.87 -1.90 -7.08
N LEU A 89 3.70 -2.72 -7.70
CA LEU A 89 3.36 -4.08 -8.10
C LEU A 89 4.03 -5.10 -7.18
N CYS A 90 3.28 -6.10 -6.77
CA CYS A 90 3.74 -7.24 -6.01
C CYS A 90 4.14 -8.36 -6.98
N VAL A 91 5.42 -8.70 -6.98
CA VAL A 91 5.97 -9.81 -7.78
C VAL A 91 6.35 -10.96 -6.86
N ALA A 92 6.05 -12.19 -7.27
CA ALA A 92 6.34 -13.37 -6.48
C ALA A 92 7.83 -13.65 -6.41
N ALA A 93 8.32 -14.10 -5.26
CA ALA A 93 9.68 -14.64 -5.14
C ALA A 93 9.81 -16.04 -5.79
N THR A 94 8.69 -16.72 -5.99
CA THR A 94 8.55 -18.10 -6.50
C THR A 94 7.44 -18.16 -7.56
N ASP A 95 7.27 -19.31 -8.23
CA ASP A 95 6.25 -19.45 -9.30
C ASP A 95 4.81 -19.22 -8.83
N THR A 96 4.53 -19.53 -7.56
CA THR A 96 3.23 -19.32 -6.92
C THR A 96 3.41 -18.76 -5.51
N VAL A 97 2.36 -18.13 -5.01
CA VAL A 97 2.23 -17.63 -3.63
C VAL A 97 0.92 -18.10 -3.03
N ASP A 98 0.90 -18.30 -1.72
CA ASP A 98 -0.31 -18.66 -0.98
C ASP A 98 -1.28 -17.47 -0.95
N ASP A 99 -2.50 -17.67 -1.42
CA ASP A 99 -3.61 -16.74 -1.18
C ASP A 99 -4.15 -16.98 0.23
N LEU A 100 -3.77 -16.12 1.16
CA LEU A 100 -4.16 -16.20 2.57
C LEU A 100 -5.65 -15.93 2.78
N LEU A 101 -6.33 -15.31 1.81
CA LEU A 101 -7.77 -15.05 1.86
C LEU A 101 -8.56 -16.19 1.20
N GLY A 102 -8.16 -16.60 0.00
CA GLY A 102 -8.84 -17.65 -0.78
C GLY A 102 -8.44 -19.09 -0.42
N GLY A 103 -7.31 -19.27 0.28
CA GLY A 103 -6.79 -20.56 0.76
C GLY A 103 -6.09 -21.43 -0.29
N ALA A 104 -6.08 -21.04 -1.56
CA ALA A 104 -5.44 -21.78 -2.65
C ALA A 104 -4.28 -20.99 -3.27
N PRO A 105 -3.10 -21.59 -3.50
CA PRO A 105 -1.99 -20.91 -4.16
C PRO A 105 -2.34 -20.44 -5.56
N PHE A 106 -1.72 -19.34 -6.00
CA PHE A 106 -1.91 -18.77 -7.33
C PHE A 106 -0.62 -18.13 -7.85
N ALA A 107 -0.58 -17.90 -9.16
CA ALA A 107 0.51 -17.19 -9.81
C ALA A 107 0.18 -15.69 -9.91
N LEU A 108 1.09 -14.81 -9.48
CA LEU A 108 0.98 -13.36 -9.66
C LEU A 108 1.22 -12.93 -11.13
N GLY A 109 1.70 -13.84 -11.97
CA GLY A 109 2.07 -13.56 -13.35
C GLY A 109 3.40 -12.80 -13.48
N PRO A 110 3.94 -12.70 -14.71
CA PRO A 110 5.27 -12.11 -14.96
C PRO A 110 5.36 -10.60 -14.66
N GLY A 111 4.23 -9.90 -14.65
CA GLY A 111 4.15 -8.47 -14.31
C GLY A 111 3.86 -8.19 -12.84
N GLY A 112 3.47 -9.19 -12.05
CA GLY A 112 2.91 -8.97 -10.72
C GLY A 112 1.49 -8.40 -10.73
N LEU A 113 0.95 -8.18 -9.53
CA LEU A 113 -0.36 -7.57 -9.31
C LEU A 113 -0.24 -6.26 -8.53
N PRO A 114 -1.11 -5.26 -8.76
CA PRO A 114 -1.05 -4.00 -8.03
C PRO A 114 -1.31 -4.22 -6.54
N LEU A 115 -0.51 -3.54 -5.72
CA LEU A 115 -0.73 -3.39 -4.29
C LEU A 115 -1.88 -2.42 -4.06
N GLU A 116 -2.90 -2.87 -3.33
CA GLU A 116 -3.97 -2.00 -2.87
C GLU A 116 -3.63 -1.41 -1.50
N GLU A 117 -3.30 -2.27 -0.55
CA GLU A 117 -3.01 -1.86 0.82
C GLU A 117 -2.13 -2.90 1.53
N LEU A 118 -1.46 -2.48 2.61
CA LEU A 118 -0.82 -3.41 3.54
C LEU A 118 -1.80 -3.74 4.65
N VAL A 119 -1.89 -5.01 5.01
CA VAL A 119 -2.91 -5.54 5.94
C VAL A 119 -2.33 -6.64 6.80
N THR A 120 -3.12 -7.09 7.78
CA THR A 120 -2.84 -8.26 8.61
C THR A 120 -3.96 -9.28 8.45
N MET A 121 -3.64 -10.56 8.39
CA MET A 121 -4.65 -11.62 8.47
C MET A 121 -5.01 -11.95 9.92
N LYS A 122 -6.30 -11.95 10.25
CA LYS A 122 -6.86 -12.23 11.58
C LYS A 122 -8.20 -12.95 11.43
N ASP A 123 -8.33 -14.11 12.06
CA ASP A 123 -9.56 -14.93 12.06
C ASP A 123 -10.12 -15.21 10.65
N GLY A 124 -9.25 -15.40 9.66
CA GLY A 124 -9.60 -15.70 8.27
C GLY A 124 -9.94 -14.48 7.40
N TRP A 125 -9.84 -13.27 7.94
CA TRP A 125 -10.09 -12.01 7.22
C TRP A 125 -8.87 -11.09 7.31
N TYR A 126 -8.74 -10.17 6.35
CA TYR A 126 -7.74 -9.12 6.47
C TYR A 126 -8.28 -7.93 7.27
N VAL A 127 -7.40 -7.29 8.03
CA VAL A 127 -7.69 -6.11 8.85
C VAL A 127 -6.59 -5.06 8.69
N ARG A 128 -6.95 -3.78 8.87
CA ARG A 128 -6.02 -2.64 8.94
C ARG A 128 -5.51 -2.46 10.37
N GLU A 129 -4.78 -3.44 10.86
CA GLU A 129 -4.14 -3.44 12.19
C GLU A 129 -2.71 -3.99 12.06
N PRO A 130 -1.79 -3.70 13.00
CA PRO A 130 -0.46 -4.32 13.03
C PRO A 130 -0.53 -5.86 13.01
N PRO A 131 0.48 -6.54 12.42
CA PRO A 131 1.79 -6.00 12.03
C PRO A 131 1.92 -5.47 10.59
N PHE A 132 0.86 -5.46 9.78
CA PHE A 132 0.92 -5.04 8.36
C PHE A 132 1.90 -5.90 7.53
N ASP A 133 1.91 -7.20 7.78
CA ASP A 133 2.84 -8.16 7.19
C ASP A 133 2.31 -8.87 5.94
N CYS A 134 1.11 -8.49 5.49
CA CYS A 134 0.47 -8.98 4.28
C CYS A 134 0.19 -7.83 3.29
N ALA A 135 0.14 -8.15 2.01
CA ALA A 135 -0.27 -7.25 0.94
C ALA A 135 -1.65 -7.68 0.42
N LEU A 136 -2.58 -6.74 0.42
CA LEU A 136 -3.87 -6.84 -0.28
C LEU A 136 -3.66 -6.46 -1.74
N LEU A 137 -4.07 -7.32 -2.65
CA LEU A 137 -3.91 -7.17 -4.09
C LEU A 137 -5.26 -7.25 -4.78
N ASP A 138 -5.35 -6.59 -5.93
CA ASP A 138 -6.48 -6.67 -6.83
C ASP A 138 -6.14 -7.54 -8.06
N ASP A 139 -6.74 -8.74 -8.10
CA ASP A 139 -6.66 -9.71 -9.18
C ASP A 139 -7.92 -9.61 -10.04
N ALA A 140 -7.96 -8.60 -10.91
CA ALA A 140 -9.09 -8.36 -11.83
C ALA A 140 -10.46 -8.26 -11.12
N GLY A 141 -10.53 -7.49 -10.03
CA GLY A 141 -11.71 -7.30 -9.20
C GLY A 141 -11.86 -8.34 -8.09
N ARG A 142 -10.92 -9.28 -7.97
CA ARG A 142 -10.85 -10.25 -6.87
C ARG A 142 -9.76 -9.85 -5.88
N ALA A 143 -10.15 -9.59 -4.65
CA ALA A 143 -9.21 -9.42 -3.56
C ALA A 143 -8.38 -10.69 -3.33
N ARG A 144 -7.05 -10.53 -3.24
CA ARG A 144 -6.08 -11.56 -2.85
C ARG A 144 -5.23 -11.03 -1.72
N VAL A 145 -4.83 -11.89 -0.79
CA VAL A 145 -3.91 -11.50 0.29
C VAL A 145 -2.71 -12.41 0.29
N VAL A 146 -1.52 -11.85 0.27
CA VAL A 146 -0.25 -12.60 0.26
C VAL A 146 0.68 -12.08 1.34
N SER A 147 1.57 -12.94 1.87
CA SER A 147 2.60 -12.48 2.80
C SER A 147 3.60 -11.57 2.08
N THR A 148 3.96 -10.44 2.70
CA THR A 148 5.03 -9.53 2.22
C THR A 148 6.42 -10.17 2.19
N ARG A 149 6.59 -11.35 2.81
CA ARG A 149 7.82 -12.16 2.75
C ARG A 149 7.90 -13.04 1.50
N ALA A 150 6.76 -13.33 0.87
CA ALA A 150 6.68 -14.15 -0.34
C ALA A 150 6.78 -13.32 -1.63
N ILE A 151 6.84 -12.00 -1.51
CA ILE A 151 6.83 -11.06 -2.62
C ILE A 151 7.95 -10.01 -2.49
N ARG A 152 8.24 -9.37 -3.62
CA ARG A 152 8.96 -8.11 -3.71
C ARG A 152 8.04 -7.04 -4.28
N PHE A 153 8.23 -5.79 -3.86
CA PHE A 153 7.57 -4.64 -4.46
C PHE A 153 8.41 -4.07 -5.61
N THR A 154 7.76 -3.75 -6.71
CA THR A 154 8.39 -3.11 -7.89
C THR A 154 7.47 -2.01 -8.42
N LEU A 155 7.93 -1.20 -9.39
CA LEU A 155 7.15 -0.11 -9.95
C LEU A 155 6.64 -0.45 -11.36
N GLY A 156 5.32 -0.45 -11.54
CA GLY A 156 4.63 -0.64 -12.82
C GLY A 156 3.84 0.58 -13.28
N PRO A 157 3.36 0.61 -14.54
CA PRO A 157 2.46 1.67 -14.97
C PRO A 157 1.21 1.70 -14.06
N ALA A 158 0.63 2.88 -13.87
CA ALA A 158 -0.66 2.99 -13.16
C ALA A 158 -1.72 2.08 -13.82
N THR A 159 -2.48 1.42 -12.96
CA THR A 159 -3.57 0.47 -13.21
C THR A 159 -4.95 1.08 -12.90
N ARG A 160 -4.99 2.14 -12.09
CA ARG A 160 -6.16 2.89 -11.63
C ARG A 160 -5.92 4.37 -11.92
N GLY A 161 -6.97 5.11 -12.31
CA GLY A 161 -6.88 6.50 -12.75
C GLY A 161 -8.02 7.37 -12.27
#